data_AF-A0A009MKW9-F1
#
_entry.id   AF-A0A009MKW9-F1
#
_cell.length_a   1.000
_cell.length_b   1.000
_cell.length_c   1.000
_cell.angle_alpha   90.00
_cell.angle_beta   90.00
_cell.angle_gamma   90.00
#
_symmetry.space_group_name_H-M   'P 1'
#
loop_
_entity.id
_entity.type
_entity.pdbx_description
1 polymer ?
#
loop_
_entity_poly.entity_id
_entity_poly.type
_entity_poly.pdbx_seq_one_letter_code
_entity_poly.pdbx_strand_id
1 'polypeptide(L)'
;MYKGIVITKDEAGYTSKITEIASKPLQEGEVRVEVKYSTLNYKDALAITGRSPVVRSFPLTPGIDFSGVVIESKHPAWKERDEVLLNGW
;
A
#
# COMPACT_ATOMS: atom_id res chain seq x y z
N MET A 1 8.96 -8.38 7.82
CA MET A 1 9.38 -7.65 6.60
C MET A 1 8.58 -8.17 5.43
N TYR A 2 8.31 -7.35 4.43
CA TYR A 2 7.62 -7.74 3.18
C TYR A 2 8.13 -6.88 2.02
N LYS A 3 7.89 -7.29 0.78
CA LYS A 3 8.29 -6.50 -0.41
C LYS A 3 7.14 -5.61 -0.86
N GLY A 4 7.46 -4.41 -1.31
CA GLY A 4 6.51 -3.49 -1.92
C GLY A 4 7.20 -2.53 -2.88
N ILE A 5 6.43 -1.92 -3.77
CA ILE A 5 6.92 -0.79 -4.57
C ILE A 5 6.96 0.43 -3.64
N VAL A 6 8.09 1.10 -3.54
CA VAL A 6 8.24 2.33 -2.76
C VAL A 6 8.64 3.44 -3.70
N ILE A 7 7.87 4.52 -3.63
CA ILE A 7 8.09 5.77 -4.31
C ILE A 7 8.85 6.70 -3.37
N THR A 8 9.97 7.24 -3.84
CA THR A 8 10.75 8.28 -3.16
C THR A 8 10.94 9.50 -4.05
N LYS A 9 11.17 10.65 -3.43
CA LYS A 9 11.60 11.87 -4.11
C LYS A 9 12.64 12.58 -3.24
N ASP A 10 13.84 12.72 -3.77
CA ASP A 10 14.97 13.40 -3.14
C ASP A 10 15.71 14.28 -4.18
N GLU A 11 16.95 14.69 -3.86
CA GLU A 11 17.79 15.48 -4.76
C GLU A 11 18.11 14.77 -6.09
N ALA A 12 18.13 13.42 -6.11
CA ALA A 12 18.33 12.62 -7.31
C ALA A 12 17.04 12.48 -8.15
N GLY A 13 15.91 12.99 -7.65
CA GLY A 13 14.64 13.04 -8.36
C GLY A 13 13.63 12.00 -7.88
N TYR A 14 12.68 11.68 -8.75
CA TYR A 14 11.56 10.79 -8.47
C TYR A 14 11.92 9.35 -8.83
N THR A 15 11.81 8.42 -7.89
CA THR A 15 12.11 7.00 -8.15
C THR A 15 11.05 6.06 -7.58
N SER A 16 10.84 4.94 -8.27
CA SER A 16 9.93 3.85 -7.86
C SER A 16 10.71 2.55 -7.91
N LYS A 17 10.87 1.87 -6.77
CA LYS A 17 11.66 0.63 -6.67
C LYS A 17 10.95 -0.43 -5.82
N ILE A 18 11.18 -1.70 -6.14
CA ILE A 18 10.80 -2.79 -5.22
C ILE A 18 11.78 -2.78 -4.06
N THR A 19 11.27 -2.64 -2.84
CA THR A 19 12.05 -2.50 -1.61
C THR A 19 11.48 -3.40 -0.52
N GLU A 20 12.32 -3.85 0.41
CA GLU A 20 11.88 -4.51 1.64
C GLU A 20 11.40 -3.47 2.65
N ILE A 21 10.21 -3.70 3.20
CA ILE A 21 9.54 -2.81 4.14
C ILE A 21 9.42 -3.52 5.48
N ALA A 22 9.87 -2.85 6.53
CA ALA A 22 9.70 -3.33 7.90
C ALA A 22 8.22 -3.22 8.31
N SER A 23 7.72 -4.28 8.93
CA SER A 23 6.39 -4.26 9.57
C SER A 23 6.46 -3.46 10.86
N LYS A 24 5.49 -2.56 11.07
CA LYS A 24 5.29 -1.86 12.35
C LYS A 24 4.25 -2.58 13.22
N PRO A 25 4.26 -2.46 14.55
CA PRO A 25 3.14 -2.89 15.38
C PRO A 25 1.84 -2.20 14.95
N LEU A 26 0.70 -2.90 15.07
CA LEU A 26 -0.60 -2.29 14.81
C LEU A 26 -0.97 -1.28 15.91
N GLN A 27 -1.56 -0.16 15.49
CA GLN A 27 -2.25 0.80 16.36
C GLN A 27 -3.73 0.44 16.50
N GLU A 28 -4.42 1.06 17.46
CA GLU A 28 -5.86 0.88 17.63
C GLU A 28 -6.61 1.23 16.35
N GLY A 29 -7.57 0.39 15.96
CA GLY A 29 -8.34 0.55 14.72
C GLY A 29 -7.62 0.15 13.43
N GLU A 30 -6.35 -0.27 13.47
CA GLU A 30 -5.65 -0.77 12.28
C GLU A 30 -5.91 -2.26 12.04
N VAL A 31 -5.89 -2.66 10.76
CA VAL A 31 -5.99 -4.05 10.31
C VAL A 31 -4.79 -4.35 9.41
N ARG A 32 -4.13 -5.49 9.63
CA ARG A 32 -3.10 -6.00 8.72
C ARG A 32 -3.69 -7.03 7.78
N VAL A 33 -3.52 -6.78 6.49
CA VAL A 33 -3.95 -7.67 5.41
C VAL A 33 -2.74 -8.22 4.69
N GLU A 34 -2.70 -9.53 4.51
CA GLU A 34 -1.83 -10.18 3.53
C GLU A 34 -2.46 -10.00 2.14
N VAL A 35 -1.95 -9.02 1.40
CA VAL A 35 -2.41 -8.74 0.04
C VAL A 35 -2.06 -9.90 -0.89
N LYS A 36 -3.06 -10.46 -1.55
CA LYS A 36 -2.91 -11.55 -2.55
C LYS A 36 -2.87 -11.00 -3.97
N TYR A 37 -3.71 -10.01 -4.24
CA TYR A 37 -3.78 -9.36 -5.54
C TYR A 37 -3.99 -7.86 -5.39
N SER A 38 -3.54 -7.14 -6.41
CA SER A 38 -3.80 -5.73 -6.64
C SER A 38 -3.99 -5.53 -8.14
N THR A 39 -4.22 -4.29 -8.57
CA THR A 39 -4.49 -3.92 -9.95
C THR A 39 -3.56 -2.76 -10.36
N LEU A 40 -3.58 -2.39 -11.63
CA LEU A 40 -2.90 -1.19 -12.12
C LEU A 40 -3.94 -0.29 -12.78
N ASN A 41 -4.36 0.75 -12.07
CA ASN A 41 -5.22 1.79 -12.63
C ASN A 41 -4.38 2.89 -13.30
N TYR A 42 -5.04 3.74 -14.07
CA TYR A 42 -4.39 4.92 -14.65
C TYR A 42 -3.80 5.83 -13.57
N LYS A 43 -4.50 5.99 -12.44
CA LYS A 43 -4.02 6.80 -11.30
C LYS A 43 -2.77 6.20 -10.63
N ASP A 44 -2.69 4.87 -10.54
CA ASP A 44 -1.50 4.18 -10.04
C ASP A 44 -0.32 4.39 -10.99
N ALA A 45 -0.54 4.25 -12.30
CA ALA A 45 0.50 4.52 -13.29
C ALA A 45 0.99 5.98 -13.23
N LEU A 46 0.07 6.96 -13.08
CA LEU A 46 0.42 8.36 -12.90
C LEU A 46 1.25 8.60 -11.63
N ALA A 47 0.90 7.93 -10.53
CA ALA A 47 1.68 7.97 -9.30
C ALA A 47 3.06 7.35 -9.54
N ILE A 48 3.14 6.06 -9.90
CA ILE A 48 4.40 5.30 -10.07
C ILE A 48 5.38 6.00 -11.02
N THR A 49 4.89 6.66 -12.08
CA THR A 49 5.74 7.34 -13.07
C THR A 49 6.05 8.80 -12.74
N GLY A 50 5.43 9.37 -11.69
CA GLY A 50 5.59 10.78 -11.33
C GLY A 50 5.04 11.76 -12.37
N ARG A 51 4.18 11.32 -13.29
CA ARG A 51 3.66 12.13 -14.42
C ARG A 51 2.51 13.08 -14.03
N SER A 52 2.01 12.99 -12.80
CA SER A 52 0.95 13.84 -12.28
C SER A 52 1.12 14.02 -10.76
N PRO A 53 0.70 15.16 -10.17
CA PRO A 53 0.82 15.42 -8.73
C PRO A 53 -0.19 14.60 -7.88
N VAL A 54 -0.21 13.27 -8.08
CA VAL A 54 -1.02 12.32 -7.30
C VAL A 54 -0.41 12.11 -5.91
N VAL A 55 0.92 12.00 -5.83
CA VAL A 55 1.66 11.76 -4.58
C VAL A 55 1.94 13.07 -3.87
N ARG A 56 1.49 13.18 -2.62
CA ARG A 56 1.64 14.40 -1.79
C ARG A 56 2.70 14.27 -0.69
N SER A 57 3.05 13.05 -0.32
CA SER A 57 4.05 12.74 0.71
C SER A 57 4.93 11.57 0.24
N PHE A 58 6.20 11.61 0.63
CA PHE A 58 7.18 10.58 0.37
C PHE A 58 7.81 10.13 1.70
N PRO A 59 8.21 8.85 1.84
CA PRO A 59 8.00 7.75 0.90
C PRO A 59 6.54 7.29 0.83
N LEU A 60 6.12 6.70 -0.29
CA LEU A 60 4.77 6.16 -0.50
C LEU A 60 4.82 4.76 -1.12
N THR A 61 4.02 3.83 -0.60
CA THR A 61 3.69 2.58 -1.29
C THR A 61 2.41 2.81 -2.13
N PRO A 62 2.47 2.77 -3.47
CA PRO A 62 1.31 3.01 -4.33
C PRO A 62 0.41 1.77 -4.41
N GLY A 63 -0.77 1.93 -5.00
CA GLY A 63 -1.81 0.91 -5.15
C GLY A 63 -3.08 1.32 -4.44
N ILE A 64 -4.09 1.72 -5.23
CA ILE A 64 -5.40 2.13 -4.68
C ILE A 64 -6.34 0.95 -4.40
N ASP A 65 -6.01 -0.25 -4.88
CA ASP A 65 -6.84 -1.44 -4.75
C ASP A 65 -6.04 -2.63 -4.19
N PHE A 66 -6.70 -3.49 -3.42
CA PHE A 66 -6.20 -4.84 -3.12
C PHE A 66 -7.33 -5.82 -2.81
N SER A 67 -7.05 -7.10 -2.97
CA SER A 67 -7.79 -8.19 -2.31
C SER A 67 -6.83 -9.08 -1.53
N GLY A 68 -7.21 -9.49 -0.33
CA GLY A 68 -6.33 -10.26 0.54
C GLY A 68 -7.04 -10.86 1.74
N VAL A 69 -6.24 -11.33 2.70
CA VAL A 69 -6.72 -11.99 3.91
C VAL A 69 -6.21 -11.24 5.13
N VAL A 70 -7.08 -10.99 6.12
CA VAL A 70 -6.69 -10.38 7.39
C VAL A 70 -5.78 -11.34 8.17
N ILE A 71 -4.61 -10.87 8.59
CA ILE A 71 -3.63 -11.64 9.37
C ILE A 71 -3.39 -11.11 10.80
N GLU A 72 -3.86 -9.90 11.10
CA GLU A 72 -3.88 -9.32 12.45
C GLU A 72 -4.88 -8.16 12.46
N SER A 73 -5.64 -7.96 13.53
CA SER A 73 -6.62 -6.86 13.62
C SER A 73 -6.71 -6.27 15.02
N LYS A 74 -6.73 -4.93 15.11
CA LYS A 74 -7.14 -4.16 16.29
C LYS A 74 -8.43 -3.37 16.03
N HIS A 75 -9.24 -3.83 15.07
CA HIS A 75 -10.52 -3.21 14.74
C HIS A 75 -11.66 -4.22 14.94
N PRO A 76 -12.76 -3.86 15.63
CA PRO A 76 -13.81 -4.82 16.00
C PRO A 76 -14.58 -5.40 14.81
N ALA A 77 -14.58 -4.73 13.66
CA ALA A 77 -15.32 -5.17 12.48
C ALA A 77 -14.63 -6.25 11.63
N TRP A 78 -13.32 -6.50 11.83
CA TRP A 78 -12.55 -7.48 11.05
C TRP A 78 -11.75 -8.39 11.96
N LYS A 79 -11.72 -9.67 11.64
CA LYS A 79 -10.96 -10.69 12.38
C LYS A 79 -9.98 -11.40 11.46
N GLU A 80 -8.98 -12.05 12.04
CA GLU A 80 -8.06 -12.91 11.30
C GLU A 80 -8.82 -13.92 10.44
N ARG A 81 -8.30 -14.16 9.23
CA ARG A 81 -8.85 -15.02 8.18
C ARG A 81 -10.03 -14.46 7.39
N ASP A 82 -10.52 -13.25 7.71
CA ASP A 82 -11.49 -12.61 6.84
C ASP A 82 -10.86 -12.30 5.47
N GLU A 83 -11.57 -12.64 4.40
CA GLU A 83 -11.24 -12.21 3.05
C GLU A 83 -11.77 -10.80 2.84
N VAL A 84 -10.90 -9.89 2.38
CA VAL A 84 -11.20 -8.46 2.30
C VAL A 84 -10.80 -7.90 0.94
N LEU A 85 -11.58 -6.91 0.52
CA LEU A 85 -11.33 -6.08 -0.66
C LEU A 85 -11.26 -4.62 -0.20
N LEU A 86 -10.27 -3.90 -0.73
CA LEU A 86 -10.25 -2.44 -0.71
C LEU A 86 -10.18 -1.97 -2.16
N ASN A 87 -11.01 -0.99 -2.51
CA ASN A 87 -10.94 -0.32 -3.79
C ASN A 87 -11.03 1.20 -3.62
N GLY A 88 -10.28 1.92 -4.45
CA GLY A 88 -10.11 3.37 -4.34
C GLY A 88 -11.15 4.19 -5.11
N TRP A 89 -12.45 3.89 -4.94
CA TRP A 89 -13.54 4.71 -5.53
C TRP A 89 -13.43 6.18 -5.08
#